data_AF-A0AA97P295-F1
#
_entry.id   AF-A0AA97P295-F1
#
_cell.length_a   1.000
_cell.length_b   1.000
_cell.length_c   1.000
_cell.angle_alpha   90.00
_cell.angle_beta   90.00
_cell.angle_gamma   90.00
#
_symmetry.space_group_name_H-M   'P 1'
#
loop_
_entity.id
_entity.type
_entity.pdbx_description
1 polymer ?
#
loop_
_entity_poly.entity_id
_entity_poly.type
_entity_poly.pdbx_seq_one_letter_code
_entity_poly.pdbx_strand_id
1 'polypeptide(L)' 'MAVREKAPGGGGGFQERRVRETYTDAYTLELEELYWCVVEARSKTSVADARRDVELFQMILRAGAAKLEGSA' A
#
# COMPACT_ATOMS: atom_id res chain seq x y z
N MET A 1 -6.94 -13.39 1.52
CA MET A 1 -6.48 -14.56 0.72
C MET A 1 -7.43 -15.78 0.87
N ALA A 2 -7.67 -16.60 -0.17
CA ALA A 2 -8.39 -17.89 -0.07
C ALA A 2 -7.42 -19.07 -0.27
N VAL A 3 -7.39 -20.00 0.67
CA VAL A 3 -6.49 -21.16 0.69
C VAL A 3 -7.34 -22.43 0.58
N ARG A 4 -7.04 -23.27 -0.42
CA ARG A 4 -7.70 -24.57 -0.62
C ARG A 4 -6.73 -25.68 -0.21
N GLU A 5 -7.08 -26.44 0.83
CA GLU A 5 -6.28 -27.53 1.36
C GLU A 5 -7.05 -28.85 1.31
N LYS A 6 -6.34 -29.99 1.32
CA LYS A 6 -6.98 -31.30 1.36
C LYS A 6 -7.57 -31.52 2.76
N ALA A 7 -8.85 -31.88 2.83
CA ALA A 7 -9.52 -32.09 4.10
C ALA A 7 -8.85 -33.24 4.88
N PRO A 8 -8.60 -33.08 6.19
CA PRO A 8 -8.03 -34.15 6.99
C PRO A 8 -9.03 -35.31 7.07
N GLY A 9 -8.57 -36.52 6.75
CA GLY A 9 -9.38 -37.74 6.72
C GLY A 9 -9.69 -38.24 5.32
N GLY A 10 -8.68 -38.79 4.62
CA GLY A 10 -8.74 -39.87 3.61
C GLY A 10 -9.62 -39.76 2.36
N GLY A 11 -10.80 -39.16 2.41
CA GLY A 11 -11.82 -39.20 1.37
C GLY A 11 -11.85 -37.96 0.50
N GLY A 12 -10.81 -37.72 -0.30
CA GLY A 12 -10.84 -36.85 -1.51
C GLY A 12 -11.35 -35.40 -1.40
N GLY A 13 -11.78 -34.93 -0.24
CA GLY A 13 -12.41 -33.64 -0.03
C GLY A 13 -11.38 -32.51 0.05
N PHE A 14 -11.81 -31.31 -0.34
CA PHE A 14 -11.02 -30.09 -0.19
C PHE A 14 -11.74 -29.15 0.77
N GLN A 15 -11.00 -28.56 1.69
CA GLN A 15 -11.46 -27.49 2.56
C GLN A 15 -11.00 -26.15 1.96
N GLU A 16 -11.93 -25.22 1.78
CA GLU A 16 -11.61 -23.83 1.47
C GLU A 16 -11.62 -23.02 2.77
N ARG A 17 -10.51 -22.34 3.06
CA ARG A 17 -10.39 -21.39 4.16
C ARG A 17 -10.16 -20.00 3.59
N ARG A 18 -10.98 -19.05 4.02
CA ARG A 18 -10.78 -17.64 3.71
C ARG A 18 -10.01 -17.01 4.86
N VAL A 19 -8.72 -16.72 4.63
CA VAL A 19 -7.91 -15.94 5.56
C VAL A 19 -8.42 -14.50 5.49
N ARG A 20 -9.03 -14.05 6.58
CA ARG A 20 -9.31 -12.64 6.81
C ARG A 20 -8.00 -12.02 7.24
N GLU A 21 -7.50 -11.09 6.44
CA GLU A 21 -6.36 -10.28 6.83
C GLU A 21 -6.77 -9.46 8.04
N THR A 22 -6.02 -9.61 9.14
CA THR A 22 -6.17 -8.73 10.29
C THR A 22 -5.84 -7.32 9.82
N TYR A 23 -6.65 -6.34 10.24
CA TYR A 23 -6.33 -4.94 9.98
C TYR A 23 -4.96 -4.63 10.57
N THR A 24 -4.01 -4.32 9.69
CA THR A 24 -2.71 -3.77 10.08
C THR A 24 -2.82 -2.28 9.86
N ASP A 25 -2.47 -1.49 10.88
CA ASP A 25 -2.55 -0.04 10.75
C ASP A 25 -1.51 0.47 9.76
N ALA A 26 -1.75 1.67 9.23
CA ALA A 26 -0.89 2.25 8.22
C ALA A 26 0.54 2.46 8.71
N TYR A 27 0.77 2.80 9.99
CA TYR A 27 2.13 3.01 10.50
C TYR A 27 2.93 1.71 10.56
N THR A 28 2.30 0.61 10.98
CA THR A 28 2.96 -0.70 10.98
C THR A 28 3.39 -1.11 9.56
N LEU A 29 2.54 -0.90 8.56
CA LEU A 29 2.88 -1.20 7.16
C LEU A 29 4.07 -0.36 6.65
N GLU A 30 4.13 0.93 6.99
CA GLU A 30 5.24 1.81 6.61
C GLU A 30 6.57 1.40 7.28
N LEU A 31 6.51 0.96 8.53
CA LEU A 31 7.69 0.46 9.25
C LEU A 31 8.20 -0.86 8.66
N GLU A 32 7.31 -1.74 8.22
CA GLU A 32 7.68 -2.95 7.49
C GLU A 32 8.35 -2.63 6.15
N GLU A 33 7.82 -1.68 5.37
CA GLU A 33 8.46 -1.24 4.11
C GLU A 33 9.84 -0.63 4.37
N LEU A 34 10.01 0.14 5.45
CA LEU A 34 11.31 0.65 5.86
C LEU A 34 12.29 -0.48 6.17
N TYR A 35 11.85 -1.51 6.89
CA TYR A 35 12.68 -2.69 7.16
C TYR A 35 13.14 -3.36 5.86
N TRP A 36 12.23 -3.61 4.91
CA TRP A 36 12.58 -4.21 3.62
C TRP A 36 13.56 -3.34 2.81
N CYS A 37 13.38 -2.01 2.85
CA CYS A 37 14.28 -1.07 2.20
C CYS A 37 15.71 -1.13 2.77
N VAL A 38 15.84 -1.16 4.10
CA VAL A 38 17.14 -1.14 4.78
C VAL A 38 17.85 -2.49 4.72
N VAL A 39 17.13 -3.58 4.96
CA VAL A 39 17.72 -4.92 5.13
C VAL A 39 17.88 -5.63 3.79
N GLU A 40 16.90 -5.51 2.89
CA GLU A 40 16.89 -6.23 1.61
C GLU A 40 17.26 -5.35 0.41
N ALA A 41 17.58 -4.06 0.63
CA ALA A 41 17.79 -3.08 -0.44
C ALA A 41 16.63 -3.03 -1.46
N ARG A 42 15.43 -3.38 -1.00
CA ARG A 42 14.21 -3.42 -1.81
C ARG A 42 13.33 -2.24 -1.43
N SER A 43 13.27 -1.25 -2.31
CA SER A 43 12.41 -0.08 -2.13
C SER A 43 11.39 -0.02 -3.27
N LYS A 44 10.10 0.09 -2.94
CA LYS A 44 9.08 0.38 -3.95
C LYS A 44 9.20 1.79 -4.54
N THR A 45 9.65 2.76 -3.73
CA THR A 45 9.75 4.17 -4.08
C THR A 45 11.20 4.65 -4.03
N SER A 46 11.55 5.59 -4.92
CA SER A 46 12.89 6.18 -5.00
C SER A 46 12.89 7.66 -4.59
N VAL A 47 14.08 8.22 -4.38
CA VAL A 47 14.26 9.67 -4.10
C VAL A 47 13.71 10.53 -5.25
N ALA A 48 13.80 10.06 -6.49
CA ALA A 48 13.25 10.76 -7.65
C ALA A 48 11.72 10.78 -7.63
N ASP A 49 11.07 9.73 -7.11
CA ASP A 49 9.62 9.70 -6.93
C ASP A 49 9.18 10.69 -5.86
N ALA A 50 9.85 10.71 -4.70
CA ALA A 50 9.56 11.65 -3.64
C ALA A 50 9.69 13.12 -4.09
N ARG A 51 10.68 13.44 -4.95
CA ARG A 51 10.80 14.77 -5.53
C ARG A 51 9.60 15.13 -6.42
N ARG A 52 9.14 14.17 -7.25
CA ARG A 52 7.99 14.38 -8.14
C ARG A 52 6.69 14.59 -7.35
N ASP A 53 6.55 13.95 -6.20
CA ASP A 53 5.39 14.18 -5.33
C ASP A 53 5.31 15.64 -4.86
N VAL A 54 6.44 16.24 -4.46
CA VAL A 54 6.49 17.66 -4.07
C VAL A 54 6.07 18.57 -5.23
N GLU A 55 6.57 18.30 -6.43
CA GLU A 55 6.21 19.06 -7.64
C GLU A 55 4.71 18.94 -7.95
N LEU A 56 4.15 17.73 -7.81
CA LEU A 56 2.72 17.48 -7.98
C LEU A 56 1.87 18.23 -6.95
N PHE A 57 2.26 18.23 -5.67
CA PHE A 57 1.56 18.99 -4.63
C PHE A 57 1.59 20.49 -4.91
N GLN A 58 2.72 21.04 -5.38
CA GLN A 58 2.80 22.44 -5.79
C GLN A 58 1.81 22.77 -6.90
N MET A 59 1.69 21.91 -7.92
CA MET A 59 0.73 22.09 -9.01
C MET A 59 -0.72 22.11 -8.49
N ILE A 60 -1.08 21.17 -7.62
CA ILE A 60 -2.42 21.07 -7.04
C ILE A 60 -2.75 22.33 -6.24
N LEU A 61 -1.84 22.77 -5.38
CA LEU A 61 -2.05 23.96 -4.55
C LEU A 61 -2.18 25.24 -5.40
N ARG A 62 -1.35 25.41 -6.42
CA ARG A 62 -1.44 26.55 -7.35
C ARG A 62 -2.76 26.55 -8.11
N ALA A 63 -3.21 25.41 -8.60
CA ALA A 63 -4.50 25.29 -9.28
C ALA A 63 -5.67 25.61 -8.33
N GLY A 64 -5.60 25.15 -7.08
CA GLY A 64 -6.58 25.48 -6.05
C GLY A 64 -6.62 26.98 -5.73
N ALA A 65 -5.46 27.61 -5.56
CA ALA A 65 -5.35 29.05 -5.30
C ALA A 65 -5.92 29.89 -6.45
N ALA A 66 -5.53 29.60 -7.70
CA ALA A 66 -6.04 30.31 -8.88
C ALA A 66 -7.57 30.21 -9.02
N LYS A 67 -8.16 29.07 -8.65
CA LYS A 67 -9.61 28.88 -8.64
C LYS A 67 -10.31 29.73 -7.58
N LEU A 68 -9.69 29.93 -6.42
CA LEU A 68 -10.22 30.80 -5.36
C LEU A 68 -10.14 32.28 -5.78
N GLU A 69 -9.04 32.68 -6.41
CA GLU A 69 -8.84 34.05 -6.91
C GLU A 69 -9.80 34.40 -8.07
N GLY A 70 -10.13 33.44 -8.94
CA GLY A 70 -11.08 33.64 -10.04
C GLY A 70 -12.57 33.47 -9.66
N SER A 71 -12.87 33.14 -8.40
CA SER A 71 -14.24 32.96 -7.89
C SER A 71 -14.73 34.15 -7.04
N ALA A 72 -13.91 35.21 -6.92
CA ALA A 72 -14.22 36.49 -6.28
C ALA A 72 -14.46 37.56 -7.36
#